data_AF-A0A7L2IFT0-F1
#
_entry.id   AF-A0A7L2IFT0-F1
#
_cell.length_a   1.000
_cell.length_b   1.000
_cell.length_c   1.000
_cell.angle_alpha   90.00
_cell.angle_beta   90.00
_cell.angle_gamma   90.00
#
_symmetry.space_group_name_H-M   'P 1'
#
loop_
_entity.id
_entity.type
_entity.pdbx_description
1 polymer ?
#
loop_
_entity_poly.entity_id
_entity_poly.type
_entity_poly.pdbx_seq_one_letter_code
_entity_poly.pdbx_strand_id
1 'polypeptide(L)'
;LDALKSTVDKTASDLESLRTQVTNLKKEIQKKQARLNFLNEKNASLSNKLKLVTEKTLSSEDKALRMEEILKEEEKTVKEKETEINQLKELLFKKTQELKVQKDKEKCVLAEIEGSRTSLKNLKSQLHRLDADALKQEELVYNQDFYIQQVQKRLSWLEGEVNADEKQVLEAKVAELKKTLGEKKNTYDILQAQHKKLQNDVRFIKRALDKTGEETSGLVIKINELSLFNERSDQELKKAKATKQEMMVEDNLLKLELNRLQDTLRNKAEKVLTLEKQKLELKQAIAGRTEEIKIHKAMLDSQIRLVDQERQRISAEFQDRLSKIDKLRCRYELLTSAMMPPEGEEEKTLTYYVIKAAQEKAALQREGDDLDAKICKAEKEMVALENTLRVLNNCNSNYRNSFKEVTETSEEYEENLKLEEEKRAADEKYRHKQRQIKELQEKLQSMEEHLDTVLKQEALFQEQMMEKQAVILQLNRDIEKQKPKLERVRKQCSRLSKEIQSLKKTTETQEERDIDLRDLKSFSKTIDKLLAAVIEANPDLTSSFQTYFHQYNFELPAVASAGDSQSSQS
;
A
#
# COMPACT_ATOMS: atom_id res chain seq x y z
N LEU A 1 150.45 -68.83 170.92
CA LEU A 1 150.00 -70.19 170.47
C LEU A 1 148.79 -70.12 169.56
N ASP A 2 148.13 -68.98 169.51
CA ASP A 2 147.05 -68.68 168.57
C ASP A 2 147.40 -68.97 167.10
N ALA A 3 148.66 -68.85 166.71
CA ALA A 3 149.11 -69.15 165.35
C ALA A 3 148.83 -70.60 164.89
N LEU A 4 148.64 -71.54 165.81
CA LEU A 4 148.43 -72.96 165.48
C LEU A 4 146.97 -73.41 165.56
N LYS A 5 146.11 -72.61 166.18
CA LYS A 5 144.73 -73.03 166.43
C LYS A 5 143.73 -72.49 165.43
N SER A 6 143.94 -71.27 164.91
CA SER A 6 143.16 -70.72 163.78
C SER A 6 143.22 -71.60 162.51
N THR A 7 144.09 -72.58 162.52
CA THR A 7 144.47 -73.37 161.37
C THR A 7 143.66 -74.66 161.26
N VAL A 8 143.24 -75.25 162.38
CA VAL A 8 142.62 -76.58 162.34
C VAL A 8 141.14 -76.51 161.97
N ASP A 9 140.40 -75.52 162.45
CA ASP A 9 138.96 -75.47 162.19
C ASP A 9 138.61 -75.17 160.72
N LYS A 10 139.45 -74.40 160.00
CA LYS A 10 139.29 -74.20 158.53
C LYS A 10 139.49 -75.50 157.77
N THR A 11 140.45 -76.30 158.20
CA THR A 11 140.79 -77.50 157.45
C THR A 11 139.70 -78.55 157.54
N ALA A 12 138.94 -78.58 158.63
CA ALA A 12 137.86 -79.54 158.76
C ALA A 12 136.69 -79.21 157.80
N SER A 13 136.18 -77.98 157.86
CA SER A 13 134.99 -77.59 157.08
C SER A 13 135.23 -77.70 155.57
N ASP A 14 136.43 -77.37 155.12
CA ASP A 14 136.75 -77.38 153.70
C ASP A 14 136.61 -78.79 153.12
N LEU A 15 136.91 -79.82 153.91
CA LEU A 15 137.01 -81.19 153.44
C LEU A 15 135.67 -81.79 152.99
N GLU A 16 134.56 -81.36 153.57
CA GLU A 16 133.26 -81.97 153.29
C GLU A 16 132.58 -81.35 152.06
N SER A 17 132.75 -80.05 151.85
CA SER A 17 132.34 -79.36 150.62
C SER A 17 132.99 -79.96 149.37
N LEU A 18 134.13 -80.62 149.58
CA LEU A 18 134.89 -81.31 148.57
C LEU A 18 134.22 -82.60 148.09
N ARG A 19 133.64 -83.40 148.97
CA ARG A 19 133.11 -84.72 148.56
C ARG A 19 131.91 -84.61 147.63
N THR A 20 131.09 -83.59 147.79
CA THR A 20 129.90 -83.38 146.96
C THR A 20 130.26 -82.82 145.58
N GLN A 21 131.31 -82.00 145.43
CA GLN A 21 131.85 -81.62 144.11
C GLN A 21 132.35 -82.84 143.32
N VAL A 22 132.78 -83.92 143.99
CA VAL A 22 133.34 -85.12 143.35
C VAL A 22 132.30 -85.90 142.52
N THR A 23 131.03 -85.96 142.93
CA THR A 23 130.03 -86.74 142.21
C THR A 23 129.57 -86.04 140.93
N ASN A 24 129.46 -84.72 140.95
CA ASN A 24 129.13 -83.93 139.78
C ASN A 24 130.26 -83.96 138.73
N LEU A 25 131.52 -83.95 139.16
CA LEU A 25 132.67 -84.16 138.27
C LEU A 25 132.61 -85.53 137.57
N LYS A 26 132.13 -86.60 138.23
CA LYS A 26 132.05 -87.95 137.63
C LYS A 26 131.16 -88.08 136.39
N LYS A 27 130.08 -87.30 136.29
CA LYS A 27 129.20 -87.35 135.10
C LYS A 27 129.70 -86.47 133.95
N GLU A 28 130.28 -85.30 134.23
CA GLU A 28 131.00 -84.54 133.21
C GLU A 28 132.18 -85.32 132.62
N ILE A 29 132.81 -86.17 133.45
CA ILE A 29 133.86 -87.09 133.02
C ILE A 29 133.38 -88.05 131.93
N GLN A 30 132.15 -88.59 131.96
CA GLN A 30 131.66 -89.46 130.86
C GLN A 30 131.40 -88.69 129.55
N LYS A 31 130.83 -87.48 129.61
CA LYS A 31 130.68 -86.61 128.41
C LYS A 31 132.01 -86.14 127.87
N LYS A 32 132.95 -85.80 128.76
CA LYS A 32 134.35 -85.59 128.37
C LYS A 32 134.91 -86.87 127.80
N GLN A 33 134.64 -88.07 128.30
CA GLN A 33 135.14 -89.33 127.74
C GLN A 33 134.72 -89.55 126.28
N ALA A 34 133.48 -89.25 125.89
CA ALA A 34 133.06 -89.33 124.48
C ALA A 34 133.68 -88.21 123.63
N ARG A 35 133.75 -86.99 124.18
CA ARG A 35 134.41 -85.85 123.53
C ARG A 35 135.93 -86.02 123.47
N LEU A 36 136.50 -86.83 124.35
CA LEU A 36 137.90 -87.19 124.51
C LEU A 36 138.17 -88.44 123.68
N ASN A 37 137.21 -89.33 123.43
CA ASN A 37 137.31 -90.36 122.37
C ASN A 37 137.28 -89.69 120.98
N PHE A 38 136.41 -88.70 120.76
CA PHE A 38 136.38 -87.91 119.52
C PHE A 38 137.58 -86.96 119.39
N LEU A 39 137.99 -86.28 120.46
CA LEU A 39 139.24 -85.51 120.49
C LEU A 39 140.45 -86.41 120.48
N ASN A 40 140.37 -87.69 120.86
CA ASN A 40 141.44 -88.68 120.70
C ASN A 40 141.47 -89.24 119.29
N GLU A 41 140.36 -89.36 118.57
CA GLU A 41 140.38 -89.65 117.13
C GLU A 41 140.86 -88.42 116.34
N LYS A 42 140.55 -87.21 116.80
CA LYS A 42 141.10 -85.96 116.23
C LYS A 42 142.53 -85.68 116.64
N ASN A 43 142.94 -85.98 117.87
CA ASN A 43 144.34 -86.00 118.27
C ASN A 43 145.05 -87.19 117.64
N ALA A 44 144.38 -88.30 117.32
CA ALA A 44 145.01 -89.39 116.59
C ALA A 44 145.22 -88.97 115.13
N SER A 45 144.25 -88.32 114.49
CA SER A 45 144.42 -87.82 113.11
C SER A 45 145.36 -86.61 113.03
N LEU A 46 145.43 -85.74 114.04
CA LEU A 46 146.38 -84.62 114.06
C LEU A 46 147.75 -85.01 114.63
N SER A 47 147.84 -85.91 115.60
CA SER A 47 149.10 -86.55 116.01
C SER A 47 149.63 -87.42 114.88
N ASN A 48 148.78 -87.96 114.00
CA ASN A 48 149.26 -88.55 112.74
C ASN A 48 149.75 -87.47 111.78
N LYS A 49 149.12 -86.29 111.68
CA LYS A 49 149.68 -85.16 110.92
C LYS A 49 150.95 -84.58 111.55
N LEU A 50 151.12 -84.67 112.87
CA LEU A 50 152.25 -84.15 113.62
C LEU A 50 153.39 -85.17 113.66
N LYS A 51 153.12 -86.48 113.73
CA LYS A 51 154.11 -87.56 113.53
C LYS A 51 154.57 -87.65 112.09
N LEU A 52 153.70 -87.38 111.10
CA LEU A 52 154.11 -87.25 109.70
C LEU A 52 154.99 -86.00 109.44
N VAL A 53 155.14 -85.12 110.44
CA VAL A 53 155.95 -83.88 110.36
C VAL A 53 157.13 -83.87 111.36
N THR A 54 157.00 -84.42 112.58
CA THR A 54 158.03 -84.46 113.65
C THR A 54 158.96 -85.67 113.59
N GLU A 55 158.70 -86.65 112.73
CA GLU A 55 159.69 -87.63 112.26
C GLU A 55 159.47 -87.75 110.74
N LYS A 56 160.29 -87.16 109.84
CA LYS A 56 160.40 -87.58 108.40
C LYS A 56 161.43 -86.69 107.65
N THR A 57 162.77 -86.86 107.68
CA THR A 57 163.66 -87.91 108.27
C THR A 57 163.20 -89.36 108.02
N LEU A 58 162.31 -89.50 107.04
CA LEU A 58 161.60 -90.61 106.39
C LEU A 58 160.84 -89.88 105.24
N SER A 59 160.90 -90.26 103.97
CA SER A 59 161.26 -89.27 102.91
C SER A 59 160.17 -88.88 101.86
N SER A 60 160.57 -87.99 100.93
CA SER A 60 159.83 -87.38 99.80
C SER A 60 159.05 -88.32 98.88
N GLU A 61 159.34 -89.61 98.93
CA GLU A 61 158.79 -90.64 98.05
C GLU A 61 157.30 -90.92 98.35
N ASP A 62 156.88 -90.89 99.62
CA ASP A 62 155.48 -91.05 100.01
C ASP A 62 154.61 -89.84 99.65
N LYS A 63 155.23 -88.65 99.54
CA LYS A 63 154.55 -87.48 99.00
C LYS A 63 154.35 -87.62 97.49
N ALA A 64 155.28 -88.28 96.78
CA ALA A 64 155.20 -88.47 95.34
C ALA A 64 154.09 -89.47 94.96
N LEU A 65 154.00 -90.65 95.58
CA LEU A 65 153.00 -91.66 95.19
C LEU A 65 151.55 -91.22 95.43
N ARG A 66 151.27 -90.55 96.55
CA ARG A 66 149.94 -89.95 96.76
C ARG A 66 149.70 -88.81 95.79
N MET A 67 150.73 -88.02 95.47
CA MET A 67 150.60 -86.99 94.43
C MET A 67 150.36 -87.60 93.06
N GLU A 68 150.87 -88.81 92.80
CA GLU A 68 150.75 -89.48 91.50
C GLU A 68 149.40 -90.20 91.32
N GLU A 69 148.83 -90.81 92.36
CA GLU A 69 147.44 -91.28 92.34
C GLU A 69 146.46 -90.11 92.21
N ILE A 70 146.72 -89.03 92.95
CA ILE A 70 145.99 -87.77 92.77
C ILE A 70 146.20 -87.26 91.34
N LEU A 71 147.41 -87.30 90.77
CA LEU A 71 147.66 -86.88 89.38
C LEU A 71 146.91 -87.75 88.37
N LYS A 72 146.78 -89.06 88.56
CA LYS A 72 146.01 -89.92 87.63
C LYS A 72 144.51 -89.69 87.73
N GLU A 73 143.99 -89.47 88.93
CA GLU A 73 142.60 -89.07 89.13
C GLU A 73 142.37 -87.69 88.52
N GLU A 74 143.29 -86.73 88.73
CA GLU A 74 143.25 -85.41 88.11
C GLU A 74 143.43 -85.45 86.58
N GLU A 75 144.24 -86.35 86.01
CA GLU A 75 144.36 -86.51 84.56
C GLU A 75 143.09 -87.09 83.94
N LYS A 76 142.38 -87.98 84.65
CA LYS A 76 141.07 -88.48 84.21
C LYS A 76 140.00 -87.40 84.30
N THR A 77 139.95 -86.65 85.40
CA THR A 77 139.02 -85.51 85.52
C THR A 77 139.33 -84.46 84.44
N VAL A 78 140.61 -84.20 84.12
CA VAL A 78 141.02 -83.28 83.04
C VAL A 78 140.57 -83.78 81.68
N LYS A 79 140.76 -85.06 81.33
CA LYS A 79 140.28 -85.61 80.03
C LYS A 79 138.75 -85.55 79.92
N GLU A 80 138.03 -85.89 80.98
CA GLU A 80 136.57 -85.75 81.02
C GLU A 80 136.17 -84.28 80.81
N LYS A 81 136.84 -83.34 81.48
CA LYS A 81 136.62 -81.89 81.27
C LYS A 81 137.00 -81.41 79.88
N GLU A 82 138.05 -81.93 79.24
CA GLU A 82 138.38 -81.61 77.85
C GLU A 82 137.30 -82.09 76.86
N THR A 83 136.73 -83.29 77.08
CA THR A 83 135.62 -83.78 76.26
C THR A 83 134.34 -82.97 76.49
N GLU A 84 134.03 -82.60 77.73
CA GLU A 84 132.95 -81.66 78.06
C GLU A 84 133.19 -80.30 77.37
N ILE A 85 134.42 -79.77 77.40
CA ILE A 85 134.79 -78.51 76.74
C ILE A 85 134.59 -78.59 75.22
N ASN A 86 134.98 -79.69 74.57
CA ASN A 86 134.79 -79.83 73.12
C ASN A 86 133.30 -79.94 72.74
N GLN A 87 132.50 -80.68 73.52
CA GLN A 87 131.04 -80.72 73.36
C GLN A 87 130.42 -79.32 73.57
N LEU A 88 130.87 -78.58 74.58
CA LEU A 88 130.45 -77.21 74.82
C LEU A 88 130.84 -76.27 73.67
N LYS A 89 132.03 -76.44 73.06
CA LYS A 89 132.45 -75.67 71.88
C LYS A 89 131.59 -75.96 70.65
N GLU A 90 131.25 -77.22 70.37
CA GLU A 90 130.32 -77.56 69.28
C GLU A 90 128.92 -77.01 69.54
N LEU A 91 128.42 -77.11 70.78
CA LEU A 91 127.16 -76.48 71.19
C LEU A 91 127.21 -74.96 71.02
N LEU A 92 128.32 -74.32 71.39
CA LEU A 92 128.53 -72.89 71.20
C LEU A 92 128.48 -72.50 69.72
N PHE A 93 129.13 -73.26 68.84
CA PHE A 93 129.10 -73.00 67.40
C PHE A 93 127.69 -73.14 66.82
N LYS A 94 126.97 -74.23 67.16
CA LYS A 94 125.56 -74.42 66.75
C LYS A 94 124.68 -73.28 67.27
N LYS A 95 124.82 -72.89 68.54
CA LYS A 95 124.08 -71.77 69.13
C LYS A 95 124.41 -70.43 68.48
N THR A 96 125.66 -70.23 68.05
CA THR A 96 126.06 -69.01 67.32
C THR A 96 125.46 -68.97 65.92
N GLN A 97 125.38 -70.12 65.23
CA GLN A 97 124.71 -70.20 63.93
C GLN A 97 123.18 -70.00 64.06
N GLU A 98 122.55 -70.61 65.06
CA GLU A 98 121.14 -70.36 65.41
C GLU A 98 120.89 -68.89 65.72
N LEU A 99 121.77 -68.25 66.51
CA LEU A 99 121.68 -66.82 66.83
C LEU A 99 121.75 -65.95 65.57
N LYS A 100 122.62 -66.29 64.61
CA LYS A 100 122.73 -65.54 63.34
C LYS A 100 121.44 -65.65 62.51
N VAL A 101 120.89 -66.87 62.38
CA VAL A 101 119.62 -67.09 61.69
C VAL A 101 118.47 -66.33 62.37
N GLN A 102 118.43 -66.30 63.71
CA GLN A 102 117.42 -65.53 64.44
C GLN A 102 117.60 -64.02 64.25
N LYS A 103 118.82 -63.49 64.22
CA LYS A 103 119.09 -62.07 63.90
C LYS A 103 118.66 -61.69 62.49
N ASP A 104 118.85 -62.58 61.52
CA ASP A 104 118.40 -62.31 60.15
C ASP A 104 116.87 -62.35 60.04
N LYS A 105 116.20 -63.25 60.76
CA LYS A 105 114.72 -63.24 60.90
C LYS A 105 114.22 -61.97 61.58
N GLU A 106 114.89 -61.53 62.64
CA GLU A 106 114.56 -60.27 63.34
C GLU A 106 114.63 -59.07 62.38
N LYS A 107 115.66 -58.99 61.54
CA LYS A 107 115.77 -57.92 60.52
C LYS A 107 114.64 -57.98 59.50
N CYS A 108 114.26 -59.16 59.02
CA CYS A 108 113.12 -59.30 58.11
C CYS A 108 111.81 -58.85 58.75
N VAL A 109 111.55 -59.25 60.01
CA VAL A 109 110.36 -58.83 60.75
C VAL A 109 110.38 -57.31 61.02
N LEU A 110 111.54 -56.72 61.31
CA LEU A 110 111.65 -55.26 61.45
C LEU A 110 111.29 -54.53 60.15
N ALA A 111 111.74 -55.03 59.00
CA ALA A 111 111.38 -54.47 57.70
C ALA A 111 109.86 -54.60 57.42
N GLU A 112 109.24 -55.72 57.78
CA GLU A 112 107.78 -55.91 57.70
C GLU A 112 107.01 -54.97 58.63
N ILE A 113 107.52 -54.74 59.84
CA ILE A 113 106.96 -53.78 60.80
C ILE A 113 107.07 -52.35 60.25
N GLU A 114 108.18 -51.97 59.64
CA GLU A 114 108.35 -50.65 59.03
C GLU A 114 107.44 -50.45 57.81
N GLY A 115 107.29 -51.48 56.96
CA GLY A 115 106.32 -51.49 55.87
C GLY A 115 104.87 -51.37 56.36
N SER A 116 104.54 -52.10 57.43
CA SER A 116 103.22 -52.04 58.07
C SER A 116 102.96 -50.68 58.71
N ARG A 117 103.94 -50.09 59.41
CA ARG A 117 103.85 -48.75 59.99
C ARG A 117 103.63 -47.68 58.93
N THR A 118 104.29 -47.80 57.79
CA THR A 118 104.11 -46.86 56.65
C THR A 118 102.71 -47.01 56.05
N SER A 119 102.24 -48.25 55.88
CA SER A 119 100.87 -48.53 55.43
C SER A 119 99.82 -47.99 56.40
N LEU A 120 100.06 -48.12 57.71
CA LEU A 120 99.18 -47.61 58.76
C LEU A 120 99.15 -46.07 58.77
N LYS A 121 100.29 -45.41 58.56
CA LYS A 121 100.33 -43.94 58.36
C LYS A 121 99.52 -43.50 57.13
N ASN A 122 99.64 -44.23 56.02
CA ASN A 122 98.87 -43.93 54.81
C ASN A 122 97.36 -44.11 55.05
N LEU A 123 96.94 -45.22 55.66
CA LEU A 123 95.56 -45.47 56.05
C LEU A 123 95.04 -44.38 57.01
N LYS A 124 95.84 -43.96 58.00
CA LYS A 124 95.46 -42.90 58.93
C LYS A 124 95.30 -41.54 58.22
N SER A 125 96.14 -41.23 57.24
CA SER A 125 95.99 -40.02 56.42
C SER A 125 94.73 -40.05 55.56
N GLN A 126 94.36 -41.22 55.01
CA GLN A 126 93.11 -41.40 54.28
C GLN A 126 91.89 -41.27 55.21
N LEU A 127 91.98 -41.81 56.42
CA LEU A 127 90.93 -41.71 57.43
C LEU A 127 90.71 -40.24 57.84
N HIS A 128 91.78 -39.49 58.12
CA HIS A 128 91.66 -38.05 58.39
C HIS A 128 91.07 -37.25 57.22
N ARG A 129 91.37 -37.62 55.98
CA ARG A 129 90.76 -36.99 54.80
C ARG A 129 89.25 -37.29 54.74
N LEU A 130 88.86 -38.53 54.98
CA LEU A 130 87.45 -38.93 55.03
C LEU A 130 86.70 -38.26 56.19
N ASP A 131 87.30 -38.16 57.37
CA ASP A 131 86.71 -37.44 58.51
C ASP A 131 86.51 -35.95 58.19
N ALA A 132 87.49 -35.32 57.53
CA ALA A 132 87.37 -33.92 57.11
C ALA A 132 86.26 -33.73 56.05
N ASP A 133 86.09 -34.69 55.13
CA ASP A 133 85.02 -34.64 54.15
C ASP A 133 83.65 -34.96 54.77
N ALA A 134 83.58 -35.83 55.79
CA ALA A 134 82.38 -36.07 56.58
C ALA A 134 81.94 -34.82 57.34
N LEU A 135 82.87 -34.10 57.98
CA LEU A 135 82.57 -32.82 58.66
C LEU A 135 82.05 -31.76 57.67
N LYS A 136 82.63 -31.65 56.47
CA LYS A 136 82.11 -30.76 55.42
C LYS A 136 80.72 -31.17 54.94
N GLN A 137 80.45 -32.47 54.88
CA GLN A 137 79.11 -32.97 54.54
C GLN A 137 78.10 -32.66 55.64
N GLU A 138 78.47 -32.79 56.92
CA GLU A 138 77.65 -32.36 58.05
C GLU A 138 77.36 -30.85 57.98
N GLU A 139 78.37 -30.00 57.71
CA GLU A 139 78.17 -28.57 57.50
C GLU A 139 77.23 -28.26 56.32
N LEU A 140 77.35 -28.99 55.20
CA LEU A 140 76.45 -28.87 54.06
C LEU A 140 75.02 -29.28 54.43
N VAL A 141 74.85 -30.37 55.19
CA VAL A 141 73.54 -30.82 55.67
C VAL A 141 72.94 -29.78 56.62
N TYR A 142 73.70 -29.26 57.57
CA TYR A 142 73.23 -28.19 58.46
C TYR A 142 72.83 -26.92 57.69
N ASN A 143 73.61 -26.52 56.69
CA ASN A 143 73.27 -25.38 55.83
C ASN A 143 72.00 -25.65 54.99
N GLN A 144 71.84 -26.86 54.47
CA GLN A 144 70.65 -27.28 53.75
C GLN A 144 69.43 -27.37 54.67
N ASP A 145 69.56 -27.88 55.90
CA ASP A 145 68.50 -27.92 56.90
C ASP A 145 68.08 -26.51 57.31
N PHE A 146 69.02 -25.59 57.46
CA PHE A 146 68.71 -24.18 57.70
C PHE A 146 67.95 -23.57 56.52
N TYR A 147 68.37 -23.86 55.28
CA TYR A 147 67.67 -23.43 54.08
C TYR A 147 66.27 -24.05 53.97
N ILE A 148 66.13 -25.34 54.29
CA ILE A 148 64.86 -26.06 54.35
C ILE A 148 63.97 -25.44 55.42
N GLN A 149 64.48 -25.10 56.61
CA GLN A 149 63.70 -24.40 57.64
C GLN A 149 63.25 -23.02 57.18
N GLN A 150 64.10 -22.28 56.45
CA GLN A 150 63.75 -20.97 55.91
C GLN A 150 62.68 -21.10 54.80
N VAL A 151 62.81 -22.10 53.94
CA VAL A 151 61.83 -22.45 52.91
C VAL A 151 60.54 -22.94 53.57
N GLN A 152 60.57 -23.85 54.53
CA GLN A 152 59.43 -24.33 55.30
C GLN A 152 58.72 -23.19 56.01
N LYS A 153 59.44 -22.25 56.63
CA LYS A 153 58.82 -21.07 57.26
C LYS A 153 58.14 -20.18 56.22
N ARG A 154 58.74 -20.03 55.04
CA ARG A 154 58.13 -19.34 53.89
C ARG A 154 56.98 -20.14 53.27
N LEU A 155 57.02 -21.46 53.33
CA LEU A 155 56.03 -22.39 52.83
C LEU A 155 54.84 -22.43 53.79
N SER A 156 55.03 -22.42 55.11
CA SER A 156 53.99 -22.22 56.13
C SER A 156 53.33 -20.84 56.03
N TRP A 157 54.08 -19.81 55.66
CA TRP A 157 53.51 -18.50 55.28
C TRP A 157 52.70 -18.56 53.98
N LEU A 158 53.08 -19.39 53.01
CA LEU A 158 52.37 -19.59 51.74
C LEU A 158 51.20 -20.59 51.83
N GLU A 159 51.27 -21.57 52.74
CA GLU A 159 50.25 -22.60 53.07
C GLU A 159 49.19 -22.06 54.04
N GLY A 160 49.42 -20.89 54.64
CA GLY A 160 48.38 -20.13 55.30
C GLY A 160 48.10 -20.54 56.74
N GLU A 161 49.13 -20.79 57.55
CA GLU A 161 48.99 -20.54 59.00
C GLU A 161 49.16 -19.05 59.28
N VAL A 162 48.13 -18.32 58.89
CA VAL A 162 47.91 -16.91 59.25
C VAL A 162 46.92 -16.88 60.41
N ASN A 163 47.01 -15.86 61.27
CA ASN A 163 46.04 -15.55 62.32
C ASN A 163 44.60 -15.80 61.83
N ALA A 164 43.79 -16.51 62.64
CA ALA A 164 42.44 -16.97 62.27
C ALA A 164 41.53 -15.86 61.69
N ASP A 165 41.78 -14.60 62.05
CA ASP A 165 41.05 -13.42 61.57
C ASP A 165 41.31 -13.13 60.08
N GLU A 166 42.55 -13.26 59.57
CA GLU A 166 42.84 -12.99 58.16
C GLU A 166 42.28 -14.09 57.23
N LYS A 167 42.23 -15.34 57.73
CA LYS A 167 41.57 -16.45 57.02
C LYS A 167 40.06 -16.23 56.90
N GLN A 168 39.40 -15.76 57.97
CA GLN A 168 37.98 -15.41 57.93
C GLN A 168 37.72 -14.24 56.97
N VAL A 169 38.59 -13.23 56.92
CA VAL A 169 38.46 -12.11 55.97
C VAL A 169 38.60 -12.58 54.51
N LEU A 170 39.55 -13.47 54.21
CA LEU A 170 39.73 -14.02 52.86
C LEU A 170 38.60 -14.97 52.47
N GLU A 171 38.09 -15.81 53.38
CA GLU A 171 36.91 -16.65 53.15
C GLU A 171 35.65 -15.80 52.93
N ALA A 172 35.47 -14.72 53.69
CA ALA A 172 34.42 -13.74 53.45
C ALA A 172 34.57 -13.06 52.08
N LYS A 173 35.79 -12.69 51.68
CA LYS A 173 36.07 -12.13 50.35
C LYS A 173 35.74 -13.12 49.23
N VAL A 174 36.04 -14.40 49.42
CA VAL A 174 35.71 -15.47 48.46
C VAL A 174 34.19 -15.69 48.39
N ALA A 175 33.48 -15.63 49.52
CA ALA A 175 32.03 -15.72 49.56
C ALA A 175 31.37 -14.52 48.84
N GLU A 176 31.88 -13.30 49.07
CA GLU A 176 31.46 -12.10 48.35
C GLU A 176 31.74 -12.20 46.84
N LEU A 177 32.92 -12.67 46.44
CA LEU A 177 33.27 -12.86 45.03
C LEU A 177 32.40 -13.95 44.36
N LYS A 178 32.05 -15.02 45.07
CA LYS A 178 31.11 -16.04 44.58
C LYS A 178 29.69 -15.50 44.47
N LYS A 179 29.25 -14.69 45.43
CA LYS A 179 27.94 -14.03 45.39
C LYS A 179 27.85 -13.05 44.22
N THR A 180 28.85 -12.19 44.06
CA THR A 180 28.91 -11.26 42.92
C THR A 180 29.01 -11.99 41.58
N LEU A 181 29.73 -13.11 41.50
CA LEU A 181 29.75 -13.96 40.29
C LEU A 181 28.36 -14.54 39.99
N GLY A 182 27.63 -15.02 41.01
CA GLY A 182 26.26 -15.51 40.86
C GLY A 182 25.29 -14.43 40.41
N GLU A 183 25.37 -13.24 41.02
CA GLU A 183 24.59 -12.07 40.59
C GLU A 183 24.91 -11.69 39.15
N LYS A 184 26.18 -11.67 38.74
CA LYS A 184 26.58 -11.37 37.36
C LYS A 184 26.08 -12.43 36.37
N LYS A 185 26.12 -13.72 36.73
CA LYS A 185 25.52 -14.79 35.91
C LYS A 185 24.01 -14.60 35.74
N ASN A 186 23.29 -14.31 36.82
CA ASN A 186 21.86 -14.04 36.75
C ASN A 186 21.56 -12.81 35.87
N THR A 187 22.35 -11.73 36.00
CA THR A 187 22.19 -10.57 35.11
C THR A 187 22.49 -10.90 33.65
N TYR A 188 23.49 -11.75 33.39
CA TYR A 188 23.82 -12.22 32.04
C TYR A 188 22.68 -13.06 31.44
N ASP A 189 22.12 -14.00 32.20
CA ASP A 189 21.01 -14.84 31.74
C ASP A 189 19.76 -14.01 31.42
N ILE A 190 19.46 -13.01 32.26
CA ILE A 190 18.39 -12.04 32.01
C ILE A 190 18.68 -11.24 30.72
N LEU A 191 19.90 -10.73 30.56
CA LEU A 191 20.29 -9.96 29.38
C LEU A 191 20.27 -10.82 28.11
N GLN A 192 20.67 -12.08 28.20
CA GLN A 192 20.63 -13.03 27.09
C GLN A 192 19.19 -13.37 26.71
N ALA A 193 18.29 -13.52 27.68
CA ALA A 193 16.86 -13.71 27.41
C ALA A 193 16.24 -12.47 26.75
N GLN A 194 16.59 -11.26 27.22
CA GLN A 194 16.18 -10.00 26.59
C GLN A 194 16.74 -9.86 25.17
N HIS A 195 17.99 -10.22 24.95
CA HIS A 195 18.61 -10.20 23.62
C HIS A 195 17.89 -11.14 22.64
N LYS A 196 17.55 -12.36 23.07
CA LYS A 196 16.76 -13.31 22.26
C LYS A 196 15.36 -12.77 21.94
N LYS A 197 14.70 -12.11 22.91
CA LYS A 197 13.40 -11.44 22.67
C LYS A 197 13.53 -10.35 21.62
N LEU A 198 14.48 -9.43 21.78
CA LEU A 198 14.76 -8.37 20.80
C LEU A 198 15.08 -8.93 19.41
N GLN A 199 15.84 -10.02 19.33
CA GLN A 199 16.15 -10.67 18.06
C GLN A 199 14.90 -11.23 17.38
N ASN A 200 13.97 -11.81 18.15
CA ASN A 200 12.69 -12.27 17.64
C ASN A 200 11.81 -11.08 17.20
N ASP A 201 11.74 -10.01 17.99
CA ASP A 201 10.98 -8.81 17.66
C ASP A 201 11.49 -8.18 16.35
N VAL A 202 12.82 -8.10 16.17
CA VAL A 202 13.45 -7.66 14.92
C VAL A 202 13.02 -8.56 13.74
N ARG A 203 12.95 -9.88 13.91
CA ARG A 203 12.48 -10.79 12.86
C ARG A 203 10.99 -10.62 12.54
N PHE A 204 10.16 -10.30 13.53
CA PHE A 204 8.74 -10.01 13.32
C PHE A 204 8.54 -8.69 12.58
N ILE A 205 9.26 -7.64 13.01
CA ILE A 205 9.22 -6.32 12.37
C ILE A 205 9.70 -6.41 10.92
N LYS A 206 10.80 -7.14 10.64
CA LYS A 206 11.25 -7.37 9.26
C LYS A 206 10.18 -8.02 8.39
N ARG A 207 9.54 -9.10 8.87
CA ARG A 207 8.45 -9.75 8.13
C ARG A 207 7.24 -8.84 7.92
N ALA A 208 6.91 -7.97 8.88
CA ALA A 208 5.85 -6.99 8.72
C ALA A 208 6.23 -5.89 7.71
N LEU A 209 7.51 -5.46 7.72
CA LEU A 209 8.06 -4.53 6.75
C LEU A 209 8.02 -5.10 5.33
N ASP A 210 8.40 -6.37 5.15
CA ASP A 210 8.40 -7.02 3.84
C ASP A 210 6.97 -7.12 3.29
N LYS A 211 5.99 -7.52 4.13
CA LYS A 211 4.56 -7.54 3.74
C LYS A 211 4.02 -6.18 3.35
N THR A 212 4.32 -5.15 4.15
CA THR A 212 3.92 -3.77 3.80
C THR A 212 4.66 -3.26 2.56
N GLY A 213 5.90 -3.71 2.32
CA GLY A 213 6.63 -3.48 1.07
C GLY A 213 5.93 -4.11 -0.15
N GLU A 214 5.47 -5.35 -0.03
CA GLU A 214 4.69 -6.03 -1.08
C GLU A 214 3.37 -5.30 -1.34
N GLU A 215 2.61 -4.95 -0.29
CA GLU A 215 1.35 -4.19 -0.41
C GLU A 215 1.57 -2.83 -1.07
N THR A 216 2.60 -2.09 -0.65
CA THR A 216 2.93 -0.79 -1.27
C THR A 216 3.33 -0.94 -2.73
N SER A 217 4.11 -1.97 -3.09
CA SER A 217 4.44 -2.24 -4.49
C SER A 217 3.19 -2.60 -5.32
N GLY A 218 2.26 -3.38 -4.76
CA GLY A 218 0.98 -3.69 -5.40
C GLY A 218 0.10 -2.47 -5.61
N LEU A 219 0.02 -1.58 -4.60
CA LEU A 219 -0.68 -0.30 -4.72
C LEU A 219 -0.03 0.62 -5.77
N VAL A 220 1.29 0.66 -5.85
CA VAL A 220 2.01 1.44 -6.88
C VAL A 220 1.70 0.91 -8.29
N ILE A 221 1.68 -0.41 -8.48
CA ILE A 221 1.26 -1.02 -9.75
C ILE A 221 -0.18 -0.60 -10.08
N LYS A 222 -1.09 -0.67 -9.10
CA LYS A 222 -2.49 -0.26 -9.29
C LYS A 222 -2.63 1.22 -9.65
N ILE A 223 -1.85 2.10 -9.00
CA ILE A 223 -1.82 3.53 -9.32
C ILE A 223 -1.34 3.75 -10.76
N ASN A 224 -0.28 3.05 -11.18
CA ASN A 224 0.22 3.16 -12.55
C ASN A 224 -0.80 2.67 -13.59
N GLU A 225 -1.49 1.56 -13.32
CA GLU A 225 -2.59 1.07 -14.17
C GLU A 225 -3.71 2.13 -14.31
N LEU A 226 -4.12 2.74 -13.19
CA LEU A 226 -5.14 3.79 -13.20
C LEU A 226 -4.64 5.06 -13.92
N SER A 227 -3.36 5.42 -13.78
CA SER A 227 -2.77 6.53 -14.52
C SER A 227 -2.83 6.28 -16.03
N LEU A 228 -2.43 5.09 -16.49
CA LEU A 228 -2.52 4.71 -17.90
C LEU A 228 -3.95 4.68 -18.42
N PHE A 229 -4.90 4.22 -17.60
CA PHE A 229 -6.32 4.25 -17.93
C PHE A 229 -6.84 5.68 -18.08
N ASN A 230 -6.46 6.58 -17.17
CA ASN A 230 -6.83 8.00 -17.25
C ASN A 230 -6.22 8.67 -18.48
N GLU A 231 -4.94 8.43 -18.78
CA GLU A 231 -4.27 8.94 -19.98
C GLU A 231 -4.95 8.48 -21.27
N ARG A 232 -5.32 7.19 -21.34
CA ARG A 232 -6.07 6.64 -22.48
C ARG A 232 -7.45 7.29 -22.61
N SER A 233 -8.17 7.43 -21.50
CA SER A 233 -9.48 8.08 -21.47
C SER A 233 -9.41 9.54 -21.93
N ASP A 234 -8.37 10.26 -21.51
CA ASP A 234 -8.11 11.64 -21.96
C ASP A 234 -7.79 11.71 -23.46
N GLN A 235 -7.04 10.75 -24.00
CA GLN A 235 -6.79 10.67 -25.45
C GLN A 235 -8.08 10.39 -26.24
N GLU A 236 -8.91 9.47 -25.75
CA GLU A 236 -10.22 9.16 -26.35
C GLU A 236 -11.15 10.39 -26.30
N LEU A 237 -11.16 11.11 -25.18
CA LEU A 237 -11.90 12.37 -25.04
C LEU A 237 -11.41 13.44 -26.02
N LYS A 238 -10.09 13.59 -26.21
CA LYS A 238 -9.52 14.53 -27.18
C LYS A 238 -9.94 14.17 -28.61
N LYS A 239 -9.91 12.88 -28.97
CA LYS A 239 -10.39 12.40 -30.28
C LYS A 239 -11.89 12.70 -30.46
N ALA A 240 -12.72 12.41 -29.47
CA ALA A 240 -14.16 12.69 -29.52
C ALA A 240 -14.47 14.20 -29.63
N LYS A 241 -13.65 15.06 -29.00
CA LYS A 241 -13.75 16.52 -29.16
C LYS A 241 -13.39 16.97 -30.58
N ALA A 242 -12.33 16.40 -31.17
CA ALA A 242 -11.94 16.71 -32.54
C ALA A 242 -13.02 16.29 -33.54
N THR A 243 -13.54 15.06 -33.43
CA THR A 243 -14.63 14.60 -34.31
C THR A 243 -15.90 15.44 -34.13
N LYS A 244 -16.25 15.84 -32.90
CA LYS A 244 -17.36 16.78 -32.68
C LYS A 244 -17.13 18.11 -33.41
N GLN A 245 -15.92 18.66 -33.35
CA GLN A 245 -15.60 19.92 -34.03
C GLN A 245 -15.68 19.78 -35.55
N GLU A 246 -15.18 18.68 -36.12
CA GLU A 246 -15.32 18.35 -37.55
C GLU A 246 -16.79 18.28 -37.97
N MET A 247 -17.61 17.51 -37.22
CA MET A 247 -19.06 17.41 -37.48
C MET A 247 -19.78 18.75 -37.38
N MET A 248 -19.37 19.63 -36.45
CA MET A 248 -19.93 20.99 -36.36
C MET A 248 -19.57 21.86 -37.58
N VAL A 249 -18.37 21.70 -38.13
CA VAL A 249 -17.97 22.40 -39.36
C VAL A 249 -18.77 21.88 -40.55
N GLU A 250 -18.93 20.56 -40.66
CA GLU A 250 -19.76 19.94 -41.70
C GLU A 250 -21.23 20.38 -41.63
N ASP A 251 -21.84 20.39 -40.44
CA ASP A 251 -23.21 20.90 -40.24
C ASP A 251 -23.36 22.36 -40.67
N ASN A 252 -22.38 23.22 -40.33
CA ASN A 252 -22.38 24.61 -40.77
C ASN A 252 -22.23 24.74 -42.29
N LEU A 253 -21.39 23.92 -42.93
CA LEU A 253 -21.25 23.89 -44.39
C LEU A 253 -22.56 23.47 -45.06
N LEU A 254 -23.22 22.42 -44.56
CA LEU A 254 -24.51 21.97 -45.07
C LEU A 254 -25.61 23.02 -44.89
N LYS A 255 -25.63 23.74 -43.75
CA LYS A 255 -26.54 24.88 -43.54
C LYS A 255 -26.30 26.00 -44.55
N LEU A 256 -25.04 26.31 -44.85
CA LEU A 256 -24.70 27.32 -45.87
C LEU A 256 -25.15 26.88 -47.27
N GLU A 257 -24.94 25.61 -47.63
CA GLU A 257 -25.44 25.06 -48.89
C GLU A 257 -26.97 25.07 -48.97
N LEU A 258 -27.65 24.69 -47.89
CA LEU A 258 -29.11 24.74 -47.78
C LEU A 258 -29.62 26.16 -47.98
N ASN A 259 -29.04 27.14 -47.30
CA ASN A 259 -29.41 28.55 -47.44
C ASN A 259 -29.19 29.04 -48.87
N ARG A 260 -28.05 28.71 -49.48
CA ARG A 260 -27.78 29.04 -50.89
C ARG A 260 -28.82 28.43 -51.83
N LEU A 261 -29.19 27.16 -51.61
CA LEU A 261 -30.22 26.48 -52.39
C LEU A 261 -31.61 27.12 -52.18
N GLN A 262 -31.97 27.44 -50.94
CA GLN A 262 -33.21 28.15 -50.62
C GLN A 262 -33.27 29.51 -51.31
N ASP A 263 -32.18 30.29 -51.30
CA ASP A 263 -32.12 31.58 -51.99
C ASP A 263 -32.22 31.41 -53.50
N THR A 264 -31.56 30.41 -54.10
CA THR A 264 -31.77 30.12 -55.53
C THR A 264 -33.21 29.72 -55.84
N LEU A 265 -33.86 28.96 -54.96
CA LEU A 265 -35.26 28.58 -55.14
C LEU A 265 -36.20 29.79 -55.02
N ARG A 266 -36.00 30.65 -54.02
CA ARG A 266 -36.74 31.91 -53.85
C ARG A 266 -36.60 32.80 -55.08
N ASN A 267 -35.37 33.00 -55.55
CA ASN A 267 -35.10 33.77 -56.77
C ASN A 267 -35.80 33.17 -58.01
N LYS A 268 -35.88 31.84 -58.12
CA LYS A 268 -36.60 31.17 -59.22
C LYS A 268 -38.11 31.34 -59.07
N ALA A 269 -38.64 31.22 -57.86
CA ALA A 269 -40.06 31.44 -57.58
C ALA A 269 -40.49 32.88 -57.91
N GLU A 270 -39.70 33.89 -57.51
CA GLU A 270 -39.94 35.29 -57.87
C GLU A 270 -39.91 35.52 -59.39
N LYS A 271 -38.95 34.90 -60.10
CA LYS A 271 -38.91 34.93 -61.57
C LYS A 271 -40.14 34.31 -62.22
N VAL A 272 -40.64 33.19 -61.69
CA VAL A 272 -41.88 32.57 -62.19
C VAL A 272 -43.08 33.48 -61.94
N LEU A 273 -43.22 34.02 -60.73
CA LEU A 273 -44.31 34.94 -60.38
C LEU A 273 -44.31 36.21 -61.26
N THR A 274 -43.14 36.79 -61.51
CA THR A 274 -43.02 37.96 -62.39
C THR A 274 -43.39 37.62 -63.84
N LEU A 275 -42.97 36.46 -64.36
CA LEU A 275 -43.37 35.99 -65.70
C LEU A 275 -44.87 35.68 -65.78
N GLU A 276 -45.46 35.09 -64.74
CA GLU A 276 -46.91 34.84 -64.67
C GLU A 276 -47.70 36.14 -64.65
N LYS A 277 -47.25 37.14 -63.89
CA LYS A 277 -47.84 38.48 -63.89
C LYS A 277 -47.79 39.12 -65.28
N GLN A 278 -46.62 39.11 -65.93
CA GLN A 278 -46.47 39.63 -67.29
C GLN A 278 -47.36 38.88 -68.30
N LYS A 279 -47.48 37.56 -68.17
CA LYS A 279 -48.37 36.75 -69.01
C LYS A 279 -49.84 37.13 -68.82
N LEU A 280 -50.28 37.39 -67.59
CA LEU A 280 -51.65 37.84 -67.31
C LEU A 280 -51.91 39.24 -67.87
N GLU A 281 -50.97 40.19 -67.68
CA GLU A 281 -51.05 41.53 -68.26
C GLU A 281 -51.15 41.48 -69.79
N LEU A 282 -50.31 40.68 -70.45
CA LEU A 282 -50.37 40.48 -71.90
C LEU A 282 -51.68 39.85 -72.35
N LYS A 283 -52.19 38.84 -71.63
CA LYS A 283 -53.50 38.23 -71.94
C LYS A 283 -54.63 39.25 -71.81
N GLN A 284 -54.61 40.09 -70.79
CA GLN A 284 -55.62 41.14 -70.60
C GLN A 284 -55.52 42.19 -71.71
N ALA A 285 -54.31 42.62 -72.08
CA ALA A 285 -54.08 43.55 -73.18
C ALA A 285 -54.56 42.98 -74.53
N ILE A 286 -54.25 41.71 -74.82
CA ILE A 286 -54.73 41.03 -76.03
C ILE A 286 -56.27 40.94 -76.01
N ALA A 287 -56.88 40.53 -74.89
CA ALA A 287 -58.33 40.47 -74.78
C ALA A 287 -58.98 41.84 -75.02
N GLY A 288 -58.44 42.91 -74.42
CA GLY A 288 -58.88 44.29 -74.65
C GLY A 288 -58.80 44.70 -76.11
N ARG A 289 -57.64 44.48 -76.76
CA ARG A 289 -57.46 44.76 -78.19
C ARG A 289 -58.39 43.92 -79.08
N THR A 290 -58.63 42.65 -78.75
CA THR A 290 -59.56 41.83 -79.53
C THR A 290 -60.99 42.35 -79.43
N GLU A 291 -61.40 42.86 -78.27
CA GLU A 291 -62.74 43.44 -78.10
C GLU A 291 -62.87 44.78 -78.81
N GLU A 292 -61.85 45.64 -78.75
CA GLU A 292 -61.77 46.86 -79.57
C GLU A 292 -61.91 46.55 -81.06
N ILE A 293 -61.15 45.56 -81.56
CA ILE A 293 -61.24 45.12 -82.96
C ILE A 293 -62.64 44.60 -83.31
N LYS A 294 -63.29 43.84 -82.41
CA LYS A 294 -64.66 43.38 -82.64
C LYS A 294 -65.65 44.55 -82.72
N ILE A 295 -65.54 45.54 -81.83
CA ILE A 295 -66.40 46.73 -81.85
C ILE A 295 -66.18 47.51 -83.15
N HIS A 296 -64.92 47.74 -83.55
CA HIS A 296 -64.60 48.40 -84.81
C HIS A 296 -65.12 47.62 -86.02
N LYS A 297 -65.01 46.29 -86.01
CA LYS A 297 -65.56 45.44 -87.07
C LYS A 297 -67.08 45.56 -87.13
N ALA A 298 -67.79 45.49 -86.00
CA ALA A 298 -69.24 45.64 -85.95
C ALA A 298 -69.70 47.05 -86.42
N MET A 299 -68.93 48.09 -86.10
CA MET A 299 -69.15 49.44 -86.61
C MET A 299 -68.94 49.53 -88.12
N LEU A 300 -67.90 48.91 -88.68
CA LEU A 300 -67.70 48.87 -90.12
C LEU A 300 -68.80 48.06 -90.82
N ASP A 301 -69.22 46.93 -90.26
CA ASP A 301 -70.32 46.11 -90.78
C ASP A 301 -71.65 46.91 -90.80
N SER A 302 -71.90 47.73 -89.77
CA SER A 302 -73.10 48.60 -89.75
C SER A 302 -73.01 49.73 -90.78
N GLN A 303 -71.83 50.33 -90.98
CA GLN A 303 -71.59 51.31 -92.05
C GLN A 303 -71.80 50.70 -93.44
N ILE A 304 -71.28 49.49 -93.68
CA ILE A 304 -71.49 48.76 -94.94
C ILE A 304 -72.99 48.54 -95.18
N ARG A 305 -73.74 48.09 -94.15
CA ARG A 305 -75.21 47.93 -94.26
C ARG A 305 -75.93 49.22 -94.60
N LEU A 306 -75.55 50.35 -93.98
CA LEU A 306 -76.14 51.65 -94.29
C LEU A 306 -75.85 52.06 -95.73
N VAL A 307 -74.61 51.93 -96.19
CA VAL A 307 -74.24 52.23 -97.58
C VAL A 307 -74.97 51.31 -98.57
N ASP A 308 -75.13 50.03 -98.25
CA ASP A 308 -75.91 49.09 -99.07
C ASP A 308 -77.38 49.48 -99.14
N GLN A 309 -77.99 49.94 -98.03
CA GLN A 309 -79.35 50.47 -98.02
C GLN A 309 -79.48 51.74 -98.86
N GLU A 310 -78.50 52.65 -98.80
CA GLU A 310 -78.47 53.85 -99.65
C GLU A 310 -78.32 53.47 -101.13
N ARG A 311 -77.44 52.52 -101.46
CA ARG A 311 -77.31 51.99 -102.82
C ARG A 311 -78.63 51.39 -103.31
N GLN A 312 -79.32 50.62 -102.48
CA GLN A 312 -80.63 50.05 -102.80
C GLN A 312 -81.69 51.16 -103.01
N ARG A 313 -81.72 52.18 -102.15
CA ARG A 313 -82.61 53.35 -102.29
C ARG A 313 -82.37 54.07 -103.61
N ILE A 314 -81.12 54.41 -103.93
CA ILE A 314 -80.75 55.07 -105.19
C ILE A 314 -81.10 54.18 -106.39
N SER A 315 -80.90 52.87 -106.28
CA SER A 315 -81.26 51.93 -107.35
C SER A 315 -82.78 51.89 -107.57
N ALA A 316 -83.59 51.94 -106.51
CA ALA A 316 -85.04 52.03 -106.59
C ALA A 316 -85.48 53.36 -107.22
N GLU A 317 -84.92 54.50 -106.77
CA GLU A 317 -85.17 55.81 -107.38
C GLU A 317 -84.79 55.83 -108.88
N PHE A 318 -83.67 55.21 -109.25
CA PHE A 318 -83.25 55.07 -110.64
C PHE A 318 -84.24 54.23 -111.46
N GLN A 319 -84.71 53.10 -110.94
CA GLN A 319 -85.76 52.27 -111.57
C GLN A 319 -87.07 53.04 -111.72
N ASP A 320 -87.48 53.83 -110.72
CA ASP A 320 -88.67 54.68 -110.79
C ASP A 320 -88.53 55.74 -111.89
N ARG A 321 -87.36 56.38 -112.01
CA ARG A 321 -87.07 57.34 -113.09
C ARG A 321 -87.08 56.69 -114.46
N LEU A 322 -86.47 55.50 -114.60
CA LEU A 322 -86.54 54.69 -115.81
C LEU A 322 -87.99 54.38 -116.19
N SER A 323 -88.79 53.89 -115.25
CA SER A 323 -90.21 53.59 -115.49
C SER A 323 -91.01 54.84 -115.90
N LYS A 324 -90.67 56.02 -115.36
CA LYS A 324 -91.27 57.30 -115.75
C LYS A 324 -90.87 57.72 -117.16
N ILE A 325 -89.61 57.51 -117.54
CA ILE A 325 -89.13 57.72 -118.91
C ILE A 325 -89.83 56.75 -119.86
N ASP A 326 -89.91 55.46 -119.54
CA ASP A 326 -90.61 54.48 -120.35
C ASP A 326 -92.10 54.83 -120.51
N LYS A 327 -92.79 55.26 -119.44
CA LYS A 327 -94.16 55.77 -119.53
C LYS A 327 -94.28 56.98 -120.46
N LEU A 328 -93.33 57.92 -120.39
CA LEU A 328 -93.30 59.07 -121.31
C LEU A 328 -93.01 58.61 -122.75
N ARG A 329 -92.07 57.68 -122.96
CA ARG A 329 -91.78 57.10 -124.27
C ARG A 329 -93.02 56.43 -124.85
N CYS A 330 -93.69 55.55 -124.10
CA CYS A 330 -94.94 54.92 -124.51
C CYS A 330 -96.05 55.96 -124.79
N ARG A 331 -96.13 57.05 -124.01
CA ARG A 331 -97.08 58.15 -124.27
C ARG A 331 -96.73 58.91 -125.54
N TYR A 332 -95.46 59.17 -125.81
CA TYR A 332 -95.00 59.78 -127.07
C TYR A 332 -95.23 58.84 -128.25
N GLU A 333 -94.98 57.54 -128.11
CA GLU A 333 -95.27 56.52 -129.12
C GLU A 333 -96.77 56.43 -129.39
N LEU A 334 -97.63 56.40 -128.36
CA LEU A 334 -99.09 56.46 -128.49
C LEU A 334 -99.56 57.77 -129.11
N LEU A 335 -99.03 58.92 -128.69
CA LEU A 335 -99.38 60.23 -129.26
C LEU A 335 -98.94 60.32 -130.72
N THR A 336 -97.74 59.83 -131.05
CA THR A 336 -97.25 59.74 -132.43
C THR A 336 -98.12 58.77 -133.22
N SER A 337 -98.51 57.63 -132.65
CA SER A 337 -99.43 56.68 -133.30
C SER A 337 -100.85 57.23 -133.47
N ALA A 338 -101.29 58.12 -132.59
CA ALA A 338 -102.60 58.80 -132.66
C ALA A 338 -102.59 60.04 -133.56
N MET A 339 -101.43 60.71 -133.70
CA MET A 339 -101.19 61.79 -134.66
C MET A 339 -100.80 61.27 -136.05
N MET A 340 -100.34 60.02 -136.13
CA MET A 340 -100.26 59.27 -137.37
C MET A 340 -101.70 58.92 -137.78
N PRO A 341 -102.16 59.36 -138.96
CA PRO A 341 -103.45 58.95 -139.48
C PRO A 341 -103.48 57.41 -139.56
N PRO A 342 -104.55 56.74 -139.10
CA PRO A 342 -104.73 55.32 -139.38
C PRO A 342 -104.64 55.14 -140.90
N GLU A 343 -103.73 54.29 -141.35
CA GLU A 343 -103.51 53.97 -142.75
C GLU A 343 -104.86 53.70 -143.42
N GLY A 344 -105.32 54.66 -144.23
CA GLY A 344 -106.46 54.47 -145.11
C GLY A 344 -107.58 55.50 -145.16
N GLU A 345 -107.49 56.73 -144.63
CA GLU A 345 -108.40 57.84 -145.05
C GLU A 345 -107.72 59.23 -145.01
N GLU A 346 -107.81 59.97 -146.13
CA GLU A 346 -107.33 61.34 -146.32
C GLU A 346 -108.11 62.40 -145.51
N GLU A 347 -107.44 63.53 -145.31
CA GLU A 347 -107.68 64.69 -144.45
C GLU A 347 -109.14 65.22 -144.38
N LYS A 348 -109.64 65.49 -143.15
CA LYS A 348 -110.94 66.16 -142.90
C LYS A 348 -110.78 67.36 -141.93
N THR A 349 -111.29 68.52 -142.35
CA THR A 349 -111.01 69.89 -141.83
C THR A 349 -111.92 70.35 -140.65
N LEU A 350 -111.48 71.42 -139.96
CA LEU A 350 -112.00 72.15 -138.77
C LEU A 350 -113.53 72.22 -138.53
N THR A 351 -114.36 72.12 -139.57
CA THR A 351 -115.82 72.26 -139.50
C THR A 351 -116.52 71.12 -138.74
N TYR A 352 -115.90 69.94 -138.67
CA TYR A 352 -116.42 68.80 -137.90
C TYR A 352 -116.45 69.05 -136.38
N TYR A 353 -115.46 69.76 -135.84
CA TYR A 353 -115.32 69.97 -134.40
C TYR A 353 -116.37 70.92 -133.81
N VAL A 354 -116.88 71.86 -134.59
CA VAL A 354 -117.93 72.81 -134.15
C VAL A 354 -119.27 72.09 -133.90
N ILE A 355 -119.57 71.05 -134.68
CA ILE A 355 -120.83 70.28 -134.56
C ILE A 355 -120.81 69.35 -133.34
N LYS A 356 -119.63 68.85 -132.96
CA LYS A 356 -119.46 67.96 -131.80
C LYS A 356 -119.57 68.70 -130.46
N ALA A 357 -119.05 69.92 -130.37
CA ALA A 357 -119.13 70.75 -129.15
C ALA A 357 -120.58 71.10 -128.75
N ALA A 358 -121.49 71.20 -129.73
CA ALA A 358 -122.91 71.45 -129.47
C ALA A 358 -123.63 70.22 -128.85
N GLN A 359 -123.16 69.00 -129.13
CA GLN A 359 -123.72 67.77 -128.57
C GLN A 359 -123.24 67.51 -127.12
N GLU A 360 -122.02 67.91 -126.77
CA GLU A 360 -121.46 67.71 -125.43
C GLU A 360 -122.14 68.58 -124.35
N LYS A 361 -122.66 69.75 -124.73
CA LYS A 361 -123.41 70.61 -123.79
C LYS A 361 -124.72 69.96 -123.29
N ALA A 362 -125.32 69.08 -124.07
CA ALA A 362 -126.51 68.31 -123.67
C ALA A 362 -126.18 67.09 -122.80
N ALA A 363 -124.94 66.60 -122.84
CA ALA A 363 -124.49 65.47 -122.02
C ALA A 363 -124.23 65.89 -120.56
N LEU A 364 -123.71 67.10 -120.34
CA LEU A 364 -123.44 67.68 -119.01
C LEU A 364 -124.70 67.84 -118.14
N GLN A 365 -125.88 67.87 -118.74
CA GLN A 365 -127.15 67.90 -118.00
C GLN A 365 -127.58 66.52 -117.48
N ARG A 366 -127.06 65.42 -118.05
CA ARG A 366 -127.17 64.07 -117.49
C ARG A 366 -126.19 63.82 -116.34
N GLU A 367 -125.06 64.52 -116.32
CA GLU A 367 -124.09 64.43 -115.22
C GLU A 367 -124.63 65.00 -113.90
N GLY A 368 -125.68 65.83 -113.95
CA GLY A 368 -126.42 66.26 -112.76
C GLY A 368 -127.12 65.11 -112.03
N ASP A 369 -127.75 64.20 -112.78
CA ASP A 369 -128.46 63.04 -112.22
C ASP A 369 -127.48 62.00 -111.64
N ASP A 370 -126.26 61.91 -112.19
CA ASP A 370 -125.19 61.04 -111.68
C ASP A 370 -124.61 61.49 -110.33
N LEU A 371 -124.76 62.77 -109.97
CA LEU A 371 -124.34 63.28 -108.67
C LEU A 371 -125.29 62.82 -107.55
N ASP A 372 -126.59 62.69 -107.83
CA ASP A 372 -127.55 62.11 -106.88
C ASP A 372 -127.27 60.62 -106.64
N ALA A 373 -126.77 59.89 -107.64
CA ALA A 373 -126.32 58.51 -107.48
C ALA A 373 -125.06 58.37 -106.58
N LYS A 374 -124.26 59.43 -106.45
CA LYS A 374 -123.08 59.45 -105.53
C LYS A 374 -123.49 59.65 -104.08
N ILE A 375 -124.62 60.31 -103.81
CA ILE A 375 -125.15 60.48 -102.45
C ILE A 375 -125.53 59.10 -101.86
N CYS A 376 -126.20 58.24 -102.64
CA CYS A 376 -126.52 56.88 -102.21
C CYS A 376 -125.29 55.95 -102.05
N LYS A 377 -124.13 56.29 -102.63
CA LYS A 377 -122.87 55.56 -102.40
C LYS A 377 -122.22 55.96 -101.06
N ALA A 378 -122.28 57.22 -100.68
CA ALA A 378 -121.77 57.71 -99.40
C ALA A 378 -122.51 57.06 -98.20
N GLU A 379 -123.80 56.77 -98.34
CA GLU A 379 -124.57 56.04 -97.32
C GLU A 379 -124.09 54.59 -97.14
N LYS A 380 -123.63 53.93 -98.22
CA LYS A 380 -123.02 52.59 -98.14
C LYS A 380 -121.62 52.62 -97.52
N GLU A 381 -120.90 53.74 -97.69
CA GLU A 381 -119.58 53.96 -97.07
C GLU A 381 -119.69 54.18 -95.55
N MET A 382 -120.77 54.80 -95.05
CA MET A 382 -121.06 54.87 -93.61
C MET A 382 -121.23 53.49 -92.97
N VAL A 383 -121.93 52.57 -93.64
CA VAL A 383 -122.11 51.18 -93.17
C VAL A 383 -120.78 50.39 -93.21
N ALA A 384 -119.88 50.70 -94.15
CA ALA A 384 -118.54 50.12 -94.19
C ALA A 384 -117.63 50.64 -93.06
N LEU A 385 -117.73 51.92 -92.70
CA LEU A 385 -116.99 52.53 -91.59
C LEU A 385 -117.39 51.94 -90.23
N GLU A 386 -118.68 51.62 -90.06
CA GLU A 386 -119.19 50.95 -88.86
C GLU A 386 -118.61 49.53 -88.69
N ASN A 387 -118.41 48.81 -89.80
CA ASN A 387 -117.71 47.52 -89.81
C ASN A 387 -116.21 47.64 -89.47
N THR A 388 -115.52 48.70 -89.92
CA THR A 388 -114.12 48.94 -89.53
C THR A 388 -113.96 49.27 -88.04
N LEU A 389 -114.93 49.94 -87.43
CA LEU A 389 -114.97 50.22 -85.99
C LEU A 389 -115.09 48.92 -85.16
N ARG A 390 -115.88 47.96 -85.67
CA ARG A 390 -116.04 46.63 -85.05
C ARG A 390 -114.74 45.80 -85.11
N VAL A 391 -113.99 45.90 -86.20
CA VAL A 391 -112.65 45.27 -86.34
C VAL A 391 -111.62 45.93 -85.41
N LEU A 392 -111.64 47.27 -85.30
CA LEU A 392 -110.75 48.01 -84.41
C LEU A 392 -110.97 47.66 -82.93
N ASN A 393 -112.23 47.49 -82.51
CA ASN A 393 -112.58 47.04 -81.17
C ASN A 393 -112.10 45.61 -80.88
N ASN A 394 -112.11 44.72 -81.89
CA ASN A 394 -111.57 43.37 -81.75
C ASN A 394 -110.03 43.37 -81.64
N CYS A 395 -109.33 44.23 -82.38
CA CYS A 395 -107.89 44.44 -82.22
C CYS A 395 -107.53 45.04 -80.85
N ASN A 396 -108.34 45.96 -80.32
CA ASN A 396 -108.15 46.53 -78.98
C ASN A 396 -108.38 45.49 -77.85
N SER A 397 -109.31 44.55 -78.05
CA SER A 397 -109.52 43.39 -77.17
C SER A 397 -108.29 42.47 -77.15
N ASN A 398 -107.71 42.18 -78.31
CA ASN A 398 -106.49 41.37 -78.41
C ASN A 398 -105.25 42.07 -77.83
N TYR A 399 -105.15 43.40 -77.97
CA TYR A 399 -104.07 44.20 -77.38
C TYR A 399 -104.19 44.32 -75.85
N ARG A 400 -105.39 44.26 -75.28
CA ARG A 400 -105.58 44.12 -73.82
C ARG A 400 -105.23 42.72 -73.32
N ASN A 401 -105.47 41.68 -74.11
CA ASN A 401 -105.11 40.30 -73.75
C ASN A 401 -103.59 40.02 -73.83
N SER A 402 -102.80 40.84 -74.55
CA SER A 402 -101.33 40.75 -74.56
C SER A 402 -100.64 41.40 -73.35
N PHE A 403 -101.38 42.10 -72.48
CA PHE A 403 -100.89 42.68 -71.22
C PHE A 403 -101.57 42.03 -70.00
N LYS A 404 -101.72 40.70 -70.00
CA LYS A 404 -101.95 39.97 -68.75
C LYS A 404 -100.62 39.82 -68.01
N GLU A 405 -100.62 40.21 -66.73
CA GLU A 405 -99.59 39.81 -65.77
C GLU A 405 -99.40 38.29 -65.78
N VAL A 406 -98.15 37.85 -65.64
CA VAL A 406 -97.76 36.45 -65.49
C VAL A 406 -98.61 35.82 -64.38
N THR A 407 -99.50 34.90 -64.77
CA THR A 407 -100.25 34.05 -63.85
C THR A 407 -99.33 33.01 -63.21
N GLU A 408 -99.61 32.63 -61.96
CA GLU A 408 -98.86 31.71 -61.07
C GLU A 408 -98.65 30.26 -61.60
N THR A 409 -98.76 30.01 -62.90
CA THR A 409 -98.58 28.71 -63.57
C THR A 409 -97.78 28.80 -64.88
N SER A 410 -96.74 29.66 -64.92
CA SER A 410 -95.74 29.68 -66.00
C SER A 410 -94.47 28.93 -65.57
N GLU A 411 -93.78 28.24 -66.48
CA GLU A 411 -92.50 27.55 -66.22
C GLU A 411 -91.45 28.49 -65.60
N GLU A 412 -91.49 29.77 -65.98
CA GLU A 412 -90.62 30.82 -65.42
C GLU A 412 -90.92 31.13 -63.94
N TYR A 413 -92.16 30.92 -63.47
CA TYR A 413 -92.52 31.07 -62.05
C TYR A 413 -92.05 29.87 -61.23
N GLU A 414 -92.15 28.65 -61.76
CA GLU A 414 -91.58 27.46 -61.11
C GLU A 414 -90.05 27.51 -61.04
N GLU A 415 -89.38 28.02 -62.09
CA GLU A 415 -87.93 28.22 -62.09
C GLU A 415 -87.53 29.33 -61.11
N ASN A 416 -88.28 30.42 -61.02
CA ASN A 416 -88.03 31.47 -60.03
C ASN A 416 -88.24 30.96 -58.58
N LEU A 417 -89.24 30.10 -58.34
CA LEU A 417 -89.45 29.49 -57.03
C LEU A 417 -88.30 28.54 -56.65
N LYS A 418 -87.81 27.73 -57.60
CA LYS A 418 -86.62 26.87 -57.41
C LYS A 418 -85.37 27.70 -57.13
N LEU A 419 -85.15 28.79 -57.87
CA LEU A 419 -84.02 29.69 -57.64
C LEU A 419 -84.12 30.42 -56.29
N GLU A 420 -85.32 30.78 -55.84
CA GLU A 420 -85.53 31.33 -54.50
C GLU A 420 -85.31 30.30 -53.38
N GLU A 421 -85.68 29.04 -53.60
CA GLU A 421 -85.38 27.93 -52.68
C GLU A 421 -83.88 27.62 -52.63
N GLU A 422 -83.20 27.60 -53.78
CA GLU A 422 -81.75 27.45 -53.86
C GLU A 422 -81.01 28.61 -53.18
N LYS A 423 -81.50 29.85 -53.35
CA LYS A 423 -80.99 31.03 -52.66
C LYS A 423 -81.21 30.92 -51.15
N ARG A 424 -82.40 30.51 -50.68
CA ARG A 424 -82.67 30.29 -49.26
C ARG A 424 -81.77 29.22 -48.67
N ALA A 425 -81.57 28.10 -49.37
CA ALA A 425 -80.67 27.03 -48.96
C ALA A 425 -79.20 27.49 -48.93
N ALA A 426 -78.78 28.31 -49.89
CA ALA A 426 -77.45 28.92 -49.89
C ALA A 426 -77.26 29.91 -48.73
N ASP A 427 -78.26 30.72 -48.41
CA ASP A 427 -78.24 31.66 -47.28
C ASP A 427 -78.23 30.94 -45.92
N GLU A 428 -78.89 29.79 -45.79
CA GLU A 428 -78.81 28.93 -44.60
C GLU A 428 -77.43 28.29 -44.45
N LYS A 429 -76.85 27.77 -45.55
CA LYS A 429 -75.46 27.26 -45.55
C LYS A 429 -74.46 28.35 -45.21
N TYR A 430 -74.65 29.57 -45.72
CA TYR A 430 -73.83 30.72 -45.40
C TYR A 430 -73.94 31.10 -43.92
N ARG A 431 -75.15 31.16 -43.37
CA ARG A 431 -75.37 31.40 -41.93
C ARG A 431 -74.79 30.30 -41.04
N HIS A 432 -74.79 29.06 -41.49
CA HIS A 432 -74.14 27.96 -40.78
C HIS A 432 -72.60 28.10 -40.81
N LYS A 433 -72.02 28.41 -41.97
CA LYS A 433 -70.57 28.70 -42.08
C LYS A 433 -70.16 29.91 -41.24
N GLN A 434 -70.96 30.97 -41.19
CA GLN A 434 -70.69 32.12 -40.32
C GLN A 434 -70.72 31.74 -38.82
N ARG A 435 -71.64 30.86 -38.40
CA ARG A 435 -71.66 30.32 -37.03
C ARG A 435 -70.41 29.48 -36.74
N GLN A 436 -70.02 28.60 -37.65
CA GLN A 436 -68.79 27.82 -37.53
C GLN A 436 -67.54 28.72 -37.43
N ILE A 437 -67.48 29.80 -38.22
CA ILE A 437 -66.38 30.76 -38.13
C ILE A 437 -66.33 31.43 -36.76
N LYS A 438 -67.48 31.84 -36.21
CA LYS A 438 -67.54 32.41 -34.84
C LYS A 438 -67.11 31.41 -33.78
N GLU A 439 -67.60 30.17 -33.83
CA GLU A 439 -67.18 29.11 -32.90
C GLU A 439 -65.67 28.82 -32.99
N LEU A 440 -65.09 28.83 -34.19
CA LEU A 440 -63.66 28.66 -34.38
C LEU A 440 -62.85 29.87 -33.88
N GLN A 441 -63.37 31.09 -34.05
CA GLN A 441 -62.77 32.31 -33.50
C GLN A 441 -62.79 32.31 -31.97
N GLU A 442 -63.90 31.93 -31.35
CA GLU A 442 -64.01 31.78 -29.89
C GLU A 442 -63.06 30.70 -29.36
N LYS A 443 -62.93 29.56 -30.06
CA LYS A 443 -61.96 28.52 -29.71
C LYS A 443 -60.52 29.02 -29.82
N LEU A 444 -60.18 29.75 -30.87
CA LEU A 444 -58.85 30.35 -31.03
C LEU A 444 -58.56 31.33 -29.89
N GLN A 445 -59.50 32.23 -29.58
CA GLN A 445 -59.35 33.16 -28.45
C GLN A 445 -59.18 32.42 -27.12
N SER A 446 -59.98 31.38 -26.84
CA SER A 446 -59.82 30.59 -25.62
C SER A 446 -58.48 29.85 -25.55
N MET A 447 -57.95 29.41 -26.69
CA MET A 447 -56.62 28.79 -26.76
C MET A 447 -55.50 29.82 -26.60
N GLU A 448 -55.65 31.03 -27.13
CA GLU A 448 -54.72 32.15 -26.93
C GLU A 448 -54.69 32.57 -25.45
N GLU A 449 -55.86 32.73 -24.82
CA GLU A 449 -55.95 33.02 -23.39
C GLU A 449 -55.31 31.90 -22.55
N HIS A 450 -55.52 30.63 -22.92
CA HIS A 450 -54.87 29.52 -22.25
C HIS A 450 -53.35 29.55 -22.42
N LEU A 451 -52.85 29.82 -23.64
CA LEU A 451 -51.43 29.96 -23.91
C LEU A 451 -50.80 31.08 -23.08
N ASP A 452 -51.46 32.23 -22.97
CA ASP A 452 -51.03 33.33 -22.11
C ASP A 452 -50.98 32.94 -20.63
N THR A 453 -51.93 32.13 -20.14
CA THR A 453 -51.88 31.63 -18.76
C THR A 453 -50.71 30.69 -18.53
N VAL A 454 -50.41 29.81 -19.49
CA VAL A 454 -49.27 28.88 -19.42
C VAL A 454 -47.95 29.64 -19.45
N LEU A 455 -47.82 30.65 -20.32
CA LEU A 455 -46.62 31.50 -20.38
C LEU A 455 -46.39 32.27 -19.07
N LYS A 456 -47.45 32.77 -18.43
CA LYS A 456 -47.35 33.40 -17.10
C LYS A 456 -46.91 32.39 -16.03
N GLN A 457 -47.43 31.17 -16.05
CA GLN A 457 -47.00 30.11 -15.14
C GLN A 457 -45.53 29.73 -15.37
N GLU A 458 -45.09 29.63 -16.61
CA GLU A 458 -43.69 29.36 -16.95
C GLU A 458 -42.76 30.45 -16.40
N ALA A 459 -43.13 31.74 -16.60
CA ALA A 459 -42.37 32.86 -16.05
C ALA A 459 -42.26 32.79 -14.51
N LEU A 460 -43.37 32.49 -13.82
CA LEU A 460 -43.37 32.31 -12.36
C LEU A 460 -42.48 31.15 -11.92
N PHE A 461 -42.51 30.01 -12.63
CA PHE A 461 -41.62 28.89 -12.32
C PHE A 461 -40.15 29.22 -12.59
N GLN A 462 -39.84 29.98 -13.64
CA GLN A 462 -38.48 30.45 -13.90
C GLN A 462 -37.98 31.37 -12.77
N GLU A 463 -38.80 32.30 -12.30
CA GLU A 463 -38.48 33.15 -11.14
C GLU A 463 -38.23 32.31 -9.88
N GLN A 464 -39.13 31.38 -9.56
CA GLN A 464 -38.95 30.45 -8.44
C GLN A 464 -37.66 29.62 -8.57
N MET A 465 -37.33 29.16 -9.78
CA MET A 465 -36.08 28.43 -10.03
C MET A 465 -34.87 29.32 -9.78
N MET A 466 -34.87 30.58 -10.24
CA MET A 466 -33.79 31.53 -9.97
C MET A 466 -33.64 31.82 -8.47
N GLU A 467 -34.75 31.99 -7.74
CA GLU A 467 -34.75 32.15 -6.29
C GLU A 467 -34.17 30.94 -5.56
N LYS A 468 -34.62 29.73 -5.90
CA LYS A 468 -34.08 28.48 -5.32
C LYS A 468 -32.61 28.31 -5.64
N GLN A 469 -32.18 28.65 -6.86
CA GLN A 469 -30.78 28.61 -7.26
C GLN A 469 -29.94 29.61 -6.45
N ALA A 470 -30.44 30.81 -6.20
CA ALA A 470 -29.78 31.79 -5.33
C ALA A 470 -29.65 31.28 -3.89
N VAL A 471 -30.69 30.64 -3.34
CA VAL A 471 -30.66 30.00 -2.01
C VAL A 471 -29.63 28.87 -1.96
N ILE A 472 -29.56 28.02 -2.99
CA ILE A 472 -28.54 26.95 -3.08
C ILE A 472 -27.13 27.53 -3.09
N LEU A 473 -26.89 28.59 -3.88
CA LEU A 473 -25.59 29.26 -3.91
C LEU A 473 -25.22 29.86 -2.54
N GLN A 474 -26.19 30.44 -1.83
CA GLN A 474 -25.98 30.96 -0.49
C GLN A 474 -25.65 29.85 0.51
N LEU A 475 -26.42 28.76 0.52
CA LEU A 475 -26.18 27.59 1.36
C LEU A 475 -24.80 26.96 1.08
N ASN A 476 -24.41 26.85 -0.19
CA ASN A 476 -23.09 26.33 -0.57
C ASN A 476 -21.95 27.21 -0.01
N ARG A 477 -22.08 28.54 -0.12
CA ARG A 477 -21.11 29.47 0.48
C ARG A 477 -21.04 29.32 2.00
N ASP A 478 -22.18 29.12 2.65
CA ASP A 478 -22.22 28.96 4.10
C ASP A 478 -21.64 27.61 4.55
N ILE A 479 -21.86 26.54 3.79
CA ILE A 479 -21.18 25.24 3.96
C ILE A 479 -19.66 25.41 3.83
N GLU A 480 -19.19 26.10 2.79
CA GLU A 480 -17.76 26.37 2.58
C GLU A 480 -17.15 27.18 3.72
N LYS A 481 -17.86 28.17 4.27
CA LYS A 481 -17.44 28.91 5.47
C LYS A 481 -17.42 28.05 6.73
N GLN A 482 -18.32 27.06 6.85
CA GLN A 482 -18.38 26.18 8.03
C GLN A 482 -17.32 25.08 8.00
N LYS A 483 -16.94 24.54 6.83
CA LYS A 483 -15.89 23.52 6.67
C LYS A 483 -14.60 23.82 7.46
N PRO A 484 -13.94 25.00 7.32
CA PRO A 484 -12.71 25.28 8.05
C PRO A 484 -12.93 25.48 9.55
N LYS A 485 -14.13 25.94 9.99
CA LYS A 485 -14.45 26.03 11.42
C LYS A 485 -14.57 24.63 12.03
N LEU A 486 -15.25 23.72 11.36
CA LEU A 486 -15.39 22.32 11.76
C LEU A 486 -14.02 21.63 11.78
N GLU A 487 -13.17 21.88 10.78
CA GLU A 487 -11.81 21.34 10.76
C GLU A 487 -10.93 21.86 11.90
N ARG A 488 -11.05 23.15 12.28
CA ARG A 488 -10.38 23.69 13.47
C ARG A 488 -10.84 23.00 14.74
N VAL A 489 -12.15 22.83 14.93
CA VAL A 489 -12.71 22.14 16.09
C VAL A 489 -12.26 20.69 16.13
N ARG A 490 -12.33 19.95 15.01
CA ARG A 490 -11.79 18.57 14.92
C ARG A 490 -10.32 18.50 15.30
N LYS A 491 -9.49 19.42 14.81
CA LYS A 491 -8.06 19.49 15.16
C LYS A 491 -7.88 19.77 16.67
N GLN A 492 -8.68 20.66 17.26
CA GLN A 492 -8.65 20.93 18.70
C GLN A 492 -9.10 19.72 19.52
N CYS A 493 -10.23 19.08 19.19
CA CYS A 493 -10.70 17.85 19.83
C CYS A 493 -9.63 16.75 19.75
N SER A 494 -9.01 16.54 18.58
CA SER A 494 -7.95 15.53 18.43
C SER A 494 -6.70 15.83 19.27
N ARG A 495 -6.38 17.11 19.53
CA ARG A 495 -5.27 17.51 20.40
C ARG A 495 -5.60 17.23 21.86
N LEU A 496 -6.80 17.63 22.30
CA LEU A 496 -7.29 17.40 23.67
C LEU A 496 -7.42 15.90 23.97
N SER A 497 -7.96 15.09 23.05
CA SER A 497 -8.00 13.63 23.18
C SER A 497 -6.61 13.02 23.34
N LYS A 498 -5.63 13.43 22.52
CA LYS A 498 -4.24 12.97 22.66
C LYS A 498 -3.60 13.38 23.99
N GLU A 499 -3.90 14.58 24.48
CA GLU A 499 -3.41 15.09 25.76
C GLU A 499 -4.00 14.26 26.92
N ILE A 500 -5.31 13.98 26.90
CA ILE A 500 -6.00 13.12 27.88
C ILE A 500 -5.46 11.69 27.84
N GLN A 501 -5.25 11.11 26.65
CA GLN A 501 -4.67 9.77 26.48
C GLN A 501 -3.23 9.69 27.00
N SER A 502 -2.43 10.75 26.79
CA SER A 502 -1.06 10.83 27.31
C SER A 502 -0.99 10.93 28.84
N LEU A 503 -1.96 11.62 29.46
CA LEU A 503 -2.07 11.76 30.92
C LEU A 503 -2.56 10.47 31.60
N LYS A 504 -3.50 9.73 30.98
CA LYS A 504 -4.06 8.48 31.52
C LYS A 504 -3.29 7.22 31.13
N LYS A 505 -2.31 7.27 30.20
CA LYS A 505 -1.53 6.13 29.66
C LYS A 505 -2.40 4.99 29.12
N THR A 506 -3.53 5.32 28.51
CA THR A 506 -4.48 4.36 27.89
C THR A 506 -4.75 4.74 26.44
N THR A 507 -4.99 3.76 25.58
CA THR A 507 -5.26 3.95 24.15
C THR A 507 -6.67 4.51 23.87
N GLU A 508 -7.64 4.28 24.76
CA GLU A 508 -8.98 4.87 24.75
C GLU A 508 -9.46 5.04 26.19
N THR A 509 -10.12 6.15 26.49
CA THR A 509 -10.77 6.38 27.79
C THR A 509 -12.25 5.91 27.74
N GLN A 510 -12.83 5.48 28.87
CA GLN A 510 -14.25 5.09 28.92
C GLN A 510 -15.16 6.25 28.52
N GLU A 511 -14.73 7.48 28.82
CA GLU A 511 -15.42 8.71 28.49
C GLU A 511 -15.41 9.00 26.98
N GLU A 512 -14.32 8.68 26.25
CA GLU A 512 -14.29 8.77 24.78
C GLU A 512 -15.27 7.79 24.12
N ARG A 513 -15.37 6.54 24.62
CA ARG A 513 -16.36 5.58 24.10
C ARG A 513 -17.80 5.99 24.39
N ASP A 514 -18.07 6.59 25.55
CA ASP A 514 -19.41 7.09 25.88
C ASP A 514 -19.78 8.32 25.01
N ILE A 515 -18.82 9.19 24.72
CA ILE A 515 -18.99 10.30 23.77
C ILE A 515 -19.28 9.76 22.37
N ASP A 516 -18.49 8.82 21.86
CA ASP A 516 -18.71 8.22 20.54
C ASP A 516 -20.07 7.49 20.45
N LEU A 517 -20.49 6.80 21.53
CA LEU A 517 -21.80 6.18 21.60
C LEU A 517 -22.94 7.20 21.63
N ARG A 518 -22.79 8.33 22.33
CA ARG A 518 -23.77 9.43 22.30
C ARG A 518 -23.81 10.11 20.95
N ASP A 519 -22.67 10.29 20.30
CA ASP A 519 -22.56 10.87 18.97
C ASP A 519 -23.26 9.96 17.95
N LEU A 520 -23.01 8.65 17.99
CA LEU A 520 -23.71 7.66 17.15
C LEU A 520 -25.22 7.63 17.42
N LYS A 521 -25.64 7.65 18.70
CA LYS A 521 -27.07 7.70 19.04
C LYS A 521 -27.73 9.00 18.60
N SER A 522 -27.03 10.14 18.72
CA SER A 522 -27.55 11.43 18.29
C SER A 522 -27.65 11.50 16.76
N PHE A 523 -26.64 11.01 16.04
CA PHE A 523 -26.62 10.88 14.59
C PHE A 523 -27.77 10.01 14.08
N SER A 524 -27.99 8.84 14.69
CA SER A 524 -29.14 7.99 14.39
C SER A 524 -30.46 8.75 14.59
N LYS A 525 -30.65 9.40 15.74
CA LYS A 525 -31.86 10.20 16.01
C LYS A 525 -32.05 11.35 15.03
N THR A 526 -30.98 11.98 14.53
CA THR A 526 -31.08 13.04 13.54
C THR A 526 -31.46 12.50 12.16
N ILE A 527 -30.90 11.35 11.76
CA ILE A 527 -31.28 10.66 10.54
C ILE A 527 -32.74 10.22 10.59
N ASP A 528 -33.18 9.64 11.70
CA ASP A 528 -34.57 9.20 11.90
C ASP A 528 -35.54 10.37 11.79
N LYS A 529 -35.19 11.54 12.33
CA LYS A 529 -35.97 12.78 12.20
C LYS A 529 -36.02 13.32 10.75
N LEU A 530 -34.91 13.26 10.03
CA LEU A 530 -34.85 13.69 8.63
C LEU A 530 -35.67 12.76 7.73
N LEU A 531 -35.58 11.44 7.95
CA LEU A 531 -36.40 10.44 7.27
C LEU A 531 -37.88 10.67 7.54
N ALA A 532 -38.27 10.89 8.80
CA ALA A 532 -39.64 11.19 9.17
C ALA A 532 -40.17 12.46 8.46
N ALA A 533 -39.38 13.55 8.42
CA ALA A 533 -39.75 14.79 7.75
C ALA A 533 -39.87 14.63 6.21
N VAL A 534 -39.03 13.81 5.60
CA VAL A 534 -39.09 13.52 4.15
C VAL A 534 -40.32 12.68 3.80
N ILE A 535 -40.66 11.71 4.66
CA ILE A 535 -41.87 10.88 4.52
C ILE A 535 -43.13 11.74 4.70
N GLU A 536 -43.14 12.67 5.67
CA GLU A 536 -44.26 13.59 5.90
C GLU A 536 -44.48 14.57 4.74
N ALA A 537 -43.39 15.07 4.15
CA ALA A 537 -43.47 15.99 3.00
C ALA A 537 -43.84 15.28 1.68
N ASN A 538 -43.61 13.97 1.56
CA ASN A 538 -43.80 13.21 0.31
C ASN A 538 -44.43 11.82 0.59
N PRO A 539 -45.76 11.75 0.80
CA PRO A 539 -46.44 10.51 1.18
C PRO A 539 -46.29 9.37 0.15
N ASP A 540 -46.10 9.70 -1.13
CA ASP A 540 -45.94 8.73 -2.23
C ASP A 540 -44.67 7.88 -2.08
N LEU A 541 -43.62 8.43 -1.46
CA LEU A 541 -42.33 7.75 -1.28
C LEU A 541 -42.35 6.73 -0.13
N THR A 542 -43.35 6.78 0.74
CA THR A 542 -43.48 5.91 1.93
C THR A 542 -43.44 4.43 1.54
N SER A 543 -44.15 4.04 0.48
CA SER A 543 -44.21 2.67 -0.04
C SER A 543 -42.83 2.16 -0.51
N SER A 544 -42.08 3.03 -1.18
CA SER A 544 -40.74 2.74 -1.68
C SER A 544 -39.74 2.60 -0.52
N PHE A 545 -39.77 3.52 0.44
CA PHE A 545 -38.92 3.46 1.63
C PHE A 545 -39.22 2.22 2.50
N GLN A 546 -40.49 1.87 2.71
CA GLN A 546 -40.86 0.63 3.41
C GLN A 546 -40.28 -0.61 2.73
N THR A 547 -40.35 -0.67 1.40
CA THR A 547 -39.81 -1.80 0.63
C THR A 547 -38.29 -1.92 0.80
N TYR A 548 -37.56 -0.82 0.73
CA TYR A 548 -36.10 -0.81 0.92
C TYR A 548 -35.70 -1.12 2.36
N PHE A 549 -36.40 -0.59 3.37
CA PHE A 549 -36.11 -0.87 4.78
C PHE A 549 -36.37 -2.34 5.13
N HIS A 550 -37.45 -2.93 4.59
CA HIS A 550 -37.72 -4.37 4.72
C HIS A 550 -36.65 -5.24 4.06
N GLN A 551 -36.10 -4.83 2.91
CA GLN A 551 -35.03 -5.58 2.23
C GLN A 551 -33.74 -5.70 3.06
N TYR A 552 -33.47 -4.72 3.93
CA TYR A 552 -32.29 -4.69 4.80
C TYR A 552 -32.58 -5.02 6.28
N ASN A 553 -33.78 -5.53 6.60
CA ASN A 553 -34.22 -5.86 7.97
C ASN A 553 -34.16 -4.68 8.96
N PHE A 554 -34.43 -3.45 8.49
CA PHE A 554 -34.56 -2.28 9.36
C PHE A 554 -36.04 -1.87 9.48
N GLU A 555 -36.46 -1.44 10.66
CA GLU A 555 -37.77 -0.84 10.86
C GLU A 555 -37.75 0.62 10.39
N LEU A 556 -38.75 1.03 9.63
CA LEU A 556 -38.88 2.42 9.22
C LEU A 556 -39.17 3.27 10.46
N PRO A 557 -38.41 4.36 10.71
CA PRO A 557 -38.66 5.23 11.86
C PRO A 557 -40.10 5.73 11.85
N ALA A 558 -40.91 5.30 12.82
CA ALA A 558 -42.28 5.76 12.93
C ALA A 558 -42.30 7.25 13.24
N VAL A 559 -43.15 8.00 12.55
CA VAL A 559 -43.47 9.39 12.88
C VAL A 559 -43.98 9.40 14.31
N ALA A 560 -43.14 9.81 15.25
CA ALA A 560 -43.60 10.16 16.58
C ALA A 560 -44.51 11.38 16.40
N SER A 561 -45.82 11.13 16.36
CA SER A 561 -46.84 12.14 16.50
C SER A 561 -46.42 13.07 17.63
N ALA A 562 -46.25 14.36 17.33
CA ALA A 562 -46.14 15.39 18.33
C ALA A 562 -47.41 15.33 19.20
N GLY A 563 -47.27 14.68 20.35
CA GLY A 563 -48.41 14.31 21.19
C GLY A 563 -47.93 13.73 22.52
N ASP A 564 -46.91 14.33 23.12
CA ASP A 564 -46.73 14.29 24.57
C ASP A 564 -46.38 15.70 25.02
N SER A 565 -47.43 16.51 25.07
CA SER A 565 -47.55 17.64 25.98
C SER A 565 -47.05 17.18 27.34
N GLN A 566 -46.01 17.85 27.87
CA GLN A 566 -45.69 17.79 29.28
C GLN A 566 -46.96 18.11 30.08
N SER A 567 -47.62 17.09 30.61
CA SER A 567 -48.53 17.26 31.73
C SER A 567 -47.66 17.63 32.92
N SER A 568 -47.66 18.90 33.25
CA SER A 568 -47.27 19.38 34.57
C SER A 568 -48.07 18.61 35.62
N GLN A 569 -47.41 17.73 36.37
CA GLN A 569 -47.86 17.30 37.68
C GLN A 569 -46.70 17.51 38.66
N SER A 570 -46.91 18.54 39.49
CA SER A 570 -46.56 18.69 40.92
C SER A 570 -45.33 17.97 41.46
#